data_AF-A0A2S5C5H7-F1
#
_entry.id   AF-A0A2S5C5H7-F1
#
_cell.length_a   1.000
_cell.length_b   1.000
_cell.length_c   1.000
_cell.angle_alpha   90.00
_cell.angle_beta   90.00
_cell.angle_gamma   90.00
#
_symmetry.space_group_name_H-M   'P 1'
#
loop_
_entity.id
_entity.type
_entity.pdbx_description
1 polymer ?
#
loop_
_entity_poly.entity_id
_entity_poly.type
_entity_poly.pdbx_seq_one_letter_code
_entity_poly.pdbx_strand_id
1 'polypeptide(L)'
;MSLLVEIGHFLMPGMDVLQLGFFAVMLLAVVYTGLNVKRNANETCWQQAWERNGLHTTQPGICAEIGSAAELSQSVATKAEKMASVMPGMLLILGLLGTFLGLGLALDKASGILHNSGNSIGAMDSSMRDLMDMMQGLGTKFKTSTWGIIAFIALKLWESKNGYEERRLNWCMSKLQHTLHEEHALEIKEKIEQRQQDETGRNVATDRLVEAMAQQTAALREEFIQQAKRSEEYEAQRHQHHLNALKDIADINVQSRNLLETYTRNSEENLAALQQAATTMSDASQKVSGSAASLESVVSTLGTDLGVVMTEIKRELSHVVNEMNADFTRNVQQMSDKLADSTSQLSATMSQIETSLNDAITRMNDAFSGNMTKMADQLESATSQISLSVNNMSSQIDSTMTTVKERTEAAAKIQRQAMDEFSETSMTLNAKVTSMTTYIERVTKEIASGLAAVSEGNRKMEFYIKRFNDAFDVLGTLPETVTGMTTELSALCKLMDAQVSAQHTPDERKTVMKAMMDIQRNMTTLVTDAQHYRRLLESERVEA
;
A
#
# COMPACT_ATOMS: atom_id res chain seq x y z
N MET A 1 7.18 -16.04 72.68
CA MET A 1 5.77 -15.80 73.08
C MET A 1 5.62 -14.69 74.12
N SER A 2 6.51 -14.55 75.13
CA SER A 2 6.43 -13.48 76.16
C SER A 2 6.41 -12.05 75.59
N LEU A 3 7.31 -11.74 74.64
CA LEU A 3 7.40 -10.39 74.05
C LEU A 3 6.15 -9.97 73.26
N LEU A 4 5.48 -10.89 72.55
CA LEU A 4 4.26 -10.57 71.81
C LEU A 4 3.07 -10.31 72.74
N VAL A 5 3.03 -10.98 73.89
CA VAL A 5 2.00 -10.77 74.92
C VAL A 5 2.24 -9.46 75.66
N GLU A 6 3.50 -9.11 75.97
CA GLU A 6 3.88 -7.83 76.56
C GLU A 6 3.58 -6.64 75.62
N ILE A 7 3.91 -6.77 74.33
CA ILE A 7 3.56 -5.79 73.30
C ILE A 7 2.03 -5.67 73.18
N GLY A 8 1.30 -6.79 73.18
CA GLY A 8 -0.16 -6.81 73.15
C GLY A 8 -0.80 -6.10 74.35
N HIS A 9 -0.26 -6.29 75.55
CA HIS A 9 -0.72 -5.60 76.76
C HIS A 9 -0.40 -4.09 76.73
N PHE A 10 0.76 -3.68 76.20
CA PHE A 10 1.09 -2.28 76.01
C PHE A 10 0.16 -1.59 74.99
N LEU A 11 -0.27 -2.32 73.97
CA LEU A 11 -1.15 -1.84 72.90
C LEU A 11 -2.63 -1.76 73.28
N MET A 12 -3.05 -2.35 74.39
CA MET A 12 -4.43 -2.25 74.84
C MET A 12 -4.71 -0.81 75.34
N PRO A 13 -5.82 -0.17 74.92
CA PRO A 13 -6.13 1.19 75.36
C PRO A 13 -6.25 1.24 76.87
N GLY A 14 -5.58 2.22 77.49
CA GLY A 14 -5.82 2.55 78.89
C GLY A 14 -7.24 3.11 79.06
N MET A 15 -7.75 3.12 80.29
CA MET A 15 -9.09 3.65 80.61
C MET A 15 -9.20 5.19 80.52
N ASP A 16 -8.22 5.86 79.89
CA ASP A 16 -8.24 7.29 79.61
C ASP A 16 -9.25 7.60 78.49
N VAL A 17 -10.23 8.45 78.78
CA VAL A 17 -11.32 8.84 77.85
C VAL A 17 -10.77 9.35 76.51
N LEU A 18 -9.66 10.11 76.54
CA LEU A 18 -9.02 10.65 75.34
C LEU A 18 -8.40 9.54 74.48
N GLN A 19 -7.69 8.59 75.10
CA GLN A 19 -7.04 7.48 74.38
C GLN A 19 -8.09 6.55 73.75
N LEU A 20 -9.16 6.26 74.49
CA LEU A 20 -10.28 5.46 74.00
C LEU A 20 -10.97 6.15 72.80
N GLY A 21 -11.14 7.48 72.86
CA GLY A 21 -11.70 8.28 71.78
C GLY A 21 -10.87 8.22 70.50
N PHE A 22 -9.56 8.48 70.58
CA PHE A 22 -8.66 8.41 69.42
C PHE A 22 -8.59 6.99 68.84
N PHE A 23 -8.54 5.96 69.69
CA PHE A 23 -8.54 4.56 69.25
C PHE A 23 -9.85 4.21 68.52
N ALA A 24 -11.01 4.58 69.07
CA ALA A 24 -12.30 4.33 68.45
C ALA A 24 -12.45 5.04 67.09
N VAL A 25 -12.01 6.29 66.99
CA VAL A 25 -12.03 7.05 65.72
C VAL A 25 -11.11 6.41 64.68
N MET A 26 -9.90 6.01 65.06
CA MET A 26 -8.96 5.33 64.15
C MET A 26 -9.52 3.98 63.68
N LEU A 27 -10.06 3.17 64.60
CA LEU A 27 -10.66 1.88 64.28
C LEU A 27 -11.86 2.05 63.34
N LEU A 28 -12.75 3.00 63.63
CA LEU A 28 -13.91 3.30 62.79
C LEU A 28 -13.45 3.75 61.40
N ALA A 29 -12.46 4.64 61.31
CA ALA A 29 -11.93 5.11 60.03
C ALA A 29 -11.31 3.97 59.18
N VAL A 30 -10.58 3.05 59.79
CA VAL A 30 -10.02 1.86 59.11
C VAL A 30 -11.14 0.95 58.60
N VAL A 31 -12.12 0.62 59.46
CA VAL A 31 -13.25 -0.25 59.10
C VAL A 31 -14.12 0.39 58.02
N TYR A 32 -14.44 1.68 58.15
CA TYR A 32 -15.25 2.42 57.20
C TYR A 32 -14.61 2.49 55.82
N THR A 33 -13.30 2.76 55.76
CA THR A 33 -12.55 2.80 54.50
C THR A 33 -12.52 1.43 53.84
N GLY A 34 -12.27 0.37 54.62
CA GLY A 34 -12.27 -1.01 54.12
C GLY A 34 -13.63 -1.44 53.53
N LEU A 35 -14.73 -1.12 54.23
CA LEU A 35 -16.08 -1.45 53.78
C LEU A 35 -16.49 -0.65 52.54
N ASN A 36 -16.16 0.64 52.48
CA ASN A 36 -16.51 1.49 51.33
C ASN A 36 -15.81 1.05 50.04
N VAL A 37 -14.52 0.72 50.12
CA VAL A 37 -13.77 0.20 48.97
C VAL A 37 -14.31 -1.17 48.57
N LYS A 38 -14.58 -2.08 49.51
CA LYS A 38 -15.15 -3.39 49.18
C LYS A 38 -16.52 -3.30 48.49
N ARG A 39 -17.31 -2.29 48.83
CA ARG A 39 -18.64 -2.07 48.24
C ARG A 39 -18.58 -1.41 46.86
N ASN A 40 -17.67 -0.46 46.68
CA ASN A 40 -17.64 0.40 45.49
C ASN A 40 -16.57 0.03 44.45
N ALA A 41 -15.55 -0.77 44.81
CA ALA A 41 -14.51 -1.25 43.88
C ALA A 41 -14.97 -2.52 43.14
N ASN A 42 -16.09 -2.41 42.43
CA ASN A 42 -16.68 -3.49 41.63
C ASN A 42 -16.89 -3.03 40.18
N GLU A 43 -16.91 -4.00 39.26
CA GLU A 43 -17.00 -3.77 37.81
C GLU A 43 -18.23 -2.95 37.39
N THR A 44 -19.36 -3.11 38.08
CA THR A 44 -20.59 -2.35 37.80
C THR A 44 -20.44 -0.86 38.08
N CYS A 45 -19.69 -0.49 39.13
CA CYS A 45 -19.42 0.90 39.47
C CYS A 45 -18.39 1.52 38.51
N TRP A 46 -17.40 0.73 38.07
CA TRP A 46 -16.44 1.15 37.05
C TRP A 46 -17.13 1.35 35.69
N GLN A 47 -18.07 0.50 35.32
CA GLN A 47 -18.86 0.64 34.10
C GLN A 47 -19.74 1.89 34.13
N GLN A 48 -20.45 2.16 35.23
CA GLN A 48 -21.23 3.40 35.37
C GLN A 48 -20.36 4.66 35.30
N ALA A 49 -19.13 4.61 35.85
CA ALA A 49 -18.18 5.70 35.75
C ALA A 49 -17.64 5.89 34.32
N TRP A 50 -17.42 4.78 33.59
CA TRP A 50 -17.05 4.79 32.17
C TRP A 50 -18.12 5.45 31.30
N GLU A 51 -19.38 5.03 31.47
CA GLU A 51 -20.54 5.57 30.75
C GLU A 51 -20.77 7.05 31.06
N ARG A 52 -20.64 7.44 32.33
CA ARG A 52 -20.77 8.84 32.76
C ARG A 52 -19.69 9.76 32.20
N ASN A 53 -18.49 9.25 31.96
CA ASN A 53 -17.37 10.01 31.39
C ASN A 53 -17.46 10.16 29.86
N GLY A 54 -18.55 9.71 29.22
CA GLY A 54 -18.80 9.94 27.79
C GLY A 54 -17.96 9.07 26.85
N LEU A 55 -17.24 8.06 27.37
CA LEU A 55 -16.37 7.14 26.62
C LEU A 55 -17.13 6.10 25.77
N HIS A 56 -18.44 6.27 25.57
CA HIS A 56 -19.28 5.41 24.72
C HIS A 56 -19.55 6.05 23.35
N THR A 57 -19.29 7.35 23.18
CA THR A 57 -19.61 8.08 21.95
C THR A 57 -18.36 8.30 21.11
N THR A 58 -17.64 7.22 20.82
CA THR A 58 -16.53 7.26 19.86
C THR A 58 -17.15 7.38 18.47
N GLN A 59 -17.09 8.57 17.89
CA GLN A 59 -17.17 8.71 16.44
C GLN A 59 -15.92 8.02 15.84
N PRO A 60 -16.05 7.35 14.68
CA PRO A 60 -14.93 6.65 14.06
C PRO A 60 -13.82 7.66 13.75
N GLY A 61 -12.69 7.53 14.45
CA GLY A 61 -11.54 8.44 14.34
C GLY A 61 -11.01 8.99 15.68
N ILE A 62 -11.77 8.90 16.77
CA ILE A 62 -11.36 9.44 18.09
C ILE A 62 -10.64 8.39 18.97
N CYS A 63 -10.39 7.17 18.46
CA CYS A 63 -9.55 6.20 19.18
C CYS A 63 -8.08 6.66 19.36
N ALA A 64 -7.63 7.67 18.61
CA ALA A 64 -6.29 8.25 18.72
C ALA A 64 -6.12 9.21 19.91
N GLU A 65 -7.19 9.67 20.55
CA GLU A 65 -7.13 10.57 21.72
C GLU A 65 -7.36 9.87 23.06
N ILE A 66 -7.61 8.57 23.04
CA ILE A 66 -7.71 7.78 24.26
C ILE A 66 -6.29 7.61 24.80
N GLY A 67 -5.94 8.40 25.82
CA GLY A 67 -4.65 8.33 26.52
C GLY A 67 -4.33 6.94 27.07
N SER A 68 -3.18 6.82 27.74
CA SER A 68 -2.70 5.52 28.24
C SER A 68 -3.77 4.82 29.10
N ALA A 69 -3.86 3.49 29.05
CA ALA A 69 -4.79 2.70 29.86
C ALA A 69 -4.71 3.03 31.37
N ALA A 70 -3.56 3.53 31.83
CA ALA A 70 -3.36 4.04 33.18
C ALA A 70 -4.15 5.34 33.47
N GLU A 71 -4.18 6.28 32.53
CA GLU A 71 -4.94 7.54 32.65
C GLU A 71 -6.45 7.27 32.64
N LEU A 72 -6.90 6.35 31.79
CA LEU A 72 -8.29 5.89 31.79
C LEU A 72 -8.66 5.21 33.10
N SER A 73 -7.82 4.30 33.60
CA SER A 73 -8.03 3.66 34.90
C SER A 73 -8.16 4.68 36.02
N GLN A 74 -7.34 5.73 36.03
CA GLN A 74 -7.41 6.78 37.03
C GLN A 74 -8.67 7.67 36.90
N SER A 75 -9.17 7.87 35.67
CA SER A 75 -10.43 8.59 35.40
C SER A 75 -11.67 7.83 35.87
N VAL A 76 -11.62 6.49 35.84
CA VAL A 76 -12.70 5.57 36.23
C VAL A 76 -12.67 5.26 37.74
N ALA A 77 -11.58 5.63 38.43
CA ALA A 77 -11.40 5.41 39.86
C ALA A 77 -12.52 6.02 40.71
N THR A 78 -13.14 5.19 41.56
CA THR A 78 -14.27 5.63 42.38
C THR A 78 -13.82 6.57 43.51
N LYS A 79 -14.73 7.41 44.03
CA LYS A 79 -14.42 8.32 45.14
C LYS A 79 -13.93 7.59 46.40
N ALA A 80 -14.39 6.36 46.62
CA ALA A 80 -13.97 5.52 47.75
C ALA A 80 -12.52 5.03 47.59
N GLU A 81 -12.10 4.66 46.38
CA GLU A 81 -10.71 4.28 46.08
C GLU A 81 -9.76 5.46 46.25
N LYS A 82 -10.15 6.66 45.78
CA LYS A 82 -9.37 7.90 45.97
C LYS A 82 -9.23 8.29 47.43
N MET A 83 -10.25 8.05 48.26
CA MET A 83 -10.17 8.28 49.70
C MET A 83 -9.24 7.26 50.37
N ALA A 84 -9.32 5.99 49.97
CA ALA A 84 -8.51 4.92 50.55
C ALA A 84 -7.01 5.06 50.30
N SER A 85 -6.59 5.64 49.17
CA SER A 85 -5.17 5.89 48.90
C SER A 85 -4.57 6.98 49.81
N VAL A 86 -5.38 7.93 50.28
CA VAL A 86 -4.97 9.07 51.13
C VAL A 86 -5.18 8.78 52.63
N MET A 87 -6.12 7.91 52.98
CA MET A 87 -6.52 7.60 54.37
C MET A 87 -5.37 7.15 55.30
N PRO A 88 -4.41 6.31 54.86
CA PRO A 88 -3.29 5.91 55.72
C PRO A 88 -2.48 7.13 56.20
N GLY A 89 -2.22 8.09 55.31
CA GLY A 89 -1.51 9.33 55.68
C GLY A 89 -2.29 10.14 56.72
N MET A 90 -3.61 10.25 56.56
CA MET A 90 -4.46 10.93 57.54
C MET A 90 -4.48 10.25 58.91
N LEU A 91 -4.46 8.91 58.96
CA LEU A 91 -4.41 8.14 60.20
C LEU A 91 -3.07 8.28 60.93
N LEU A 92 -1.97 8.38 60.17
CA LEU A 92 -0.65 8.66 60.73
C LEU A 92 -0.61 10.06 61.36
N ILE A 93 -1.14 11.07 60.66
CA ILE A 93 -1.25 12.44 61.19
C ILE A 93 -2.13 12.48 62.44
N LEU A 94 -3.25 11.77 62.45
CA LEU A 94 -4.17 11.72 63.59
C LEU A 94 -3.56 11.01 64.82
N GLY A 95 -2.78 9.94 64.60
CA GLY A 95 -2.04 9.27 65.67
C GLY A 95 -0.97 10.16 66.30
N LEU A 96 -0.22 10.90 65.46
CA LEU A 96 0.79 11.87 65.89
C LEU A 96 0.16 13.05 66.64
N LEU A 97 -0.97 13.58 66.15
CA LEU A 97 -1.74 14.64 66.82
C LEU A 97 -2.23 14.19 68.21
N GLY A 98 -2.67 12.94 68.34
CA GLY A 98 -3.08 12.37 69.64
C GLY A 98 -1.96 12.40 70.67
N THR A 99 -0.72 12.16 70.24
CA THR A 99 0.46 12.24 71.12
C THR A 99 0.79 13.68 71.49
N PHE A 100 0.75 14.62 70.54
CA PHE A 100 0.98 16.05 70.83
C PHE A 100 -0.06 16.61 71.81
N LEU A 101 -1.34 16.28 71.61
CA LEU A 101 -2.41 16.68 72.53
C LEU A 101 -2.25 16.03 73.90
N GLY A 102 -1.88 14.74 73.93
CA GLY A 102 -1.61 13.99 75.15
C GLY A 102 -0.45 14.56 75.97
N LEU A 103 0.64 14.99 75.31
CA LEU A 103 1.77 15.68 75.92
C LEU A 103 1.39 17.09 76.39
N GLY A 104 0.64 17.85 75.59
CA GLY A 104 0.19 19.20 75.95
C GLY A 104 -0.66 19.21 77.22
N LEU A 105 -1.62 18.28 77.36
CA LEU A 105 -2.42 18.15 78.58
C LEU A 105 -1.62 17.63 79.78
N ALA A 106 -0.59 16.81 79.56
CA ALA A 106 0.29 16.34 80.63
C ALA A 106 1.18 17.48 81.17
N LEU A 107 1.72 18.33 80.27
CA LEU A 107 2.50 19.51 80.63
C LEU A 107 1.66 20.58 81.33
N ASP A 108 0.40 20.77 80.92
CA ASP A 108 -0.53 21.67 81.60
C ASP A 108 -0.82 21.22 83.04
N LYS A 109 -1.04 19.91 83.25
CA LYS A 109 -1.14 19.32 84.60
C LYS A 109 0.16 19.46 85.40
N ALA A 110 1.33 19.29 84.76
CA ALA A 110 2.65 19.49 85.38
C ALA A 110 2.81 20.89 85.94
N SER A 111 2.42 21.89 85.14
CA SER A 111 2.47 23.30 85.50
C SER A 111 1.56 23.61 86.68
N GLY A 112 0.35 23.03 86.71
CA GLY A 112 -0.58 23.14 87.84
C GLY A 112 -0.05 22.52 89.14
N ILE A 113 0.66 21.39 89.07
CA ILE A 113 1.26 20.73 90.25
C ILE A 113 2.42 21.57 90.81
N LEU A 114 3.28 22.12 89.94
CA LEU A 114 4.38 23.00 90.34
C LEU A 114 3.89 24.32 90.98
N HIS A 115 2.72 24.81 90.60
CA HIS A 115 2.14 26.04 91.17
C HIS A 115 1.56 25.82 92.59
N ASN A 116 1.12 24.60 92.92
CA ASN A 116 0.49 24.27 94.20
C ASN A 116 1.46 23.84 95.31
N SER A 117 2.75 23.60 95.02
CA SER A 117 3.77 23.16 95.99
C SER A 117 4.43 24.28 96.80
N GLY A 118 3.73 25.40 97.01
CA GLY A 118 4.18 26.49 97.86
C GLY A 118 4.12 26.13 99.34
N ASN A 119 5.28 26.10 100.00
CA ASN A 119 5.50 26.23 101.46
C ASN A 119 5.33 25.03 102.41
N SER A 120 5.69 23.79 102.03
CA SER A 120 5.97 22.75 103.05
C SER A 120 7.05 21.75 102.63
N ILE A 121 8.00 21.47 103.54
CA ILE A 121 9.10 20.51 103.34
C ILE A 121 8.62 19.06 103.14
N GLY A 122 7.36 18.74 103.51
CA GLY A 122 6.71 17.45 103.17
C GLY A 122 6.07 17.40 101.78
N ALA A 123 5.89 18.55 101.12
CA ALA A 123 5.28 18.64 99.78
C ALA A 123 6.29 18.32 98.64
N MET A 124 7.59 18.25 98.95
CA MET A 124 8.62 17.96 97.94
C MET A 124 8.67 16.46 97.58
N ASP A 125 8.41 15.57 98.53
CA ASP A 125 8.31 14.12 98.28
C ASP A 125 7.04 13.79 97.48
N SER A 126 5.91 14.43 97.79
CA SER A 126 4.68 14.31 97.00
C SER A 126 4.84 14.89 95.60
N SER A 127 5.48 16.05 95.45
CA SER A 127 5.75 16.64 94.13
C SER A 127 6.70 15.78 93.28
N MET A 128 7.70 15.14 93.89
CA MET A 128 8.62 14.25 93.20
C MET A 128 7.93 12.96 92.77
N ARG A 129 7.01 12.44 93.60
CA ARG A 129 6.16 11.30 93.27
C ARG A 129 5.17 11.61 92.14
N ASP A 130 4.58 12.81 92.15
CA ASP A 130 3.72 13.31 91.07
C ASP A 130 4.49 13.54 89.75
N LEU A 131 5.75 14.02 89.83
CA LEU A 131 6.65 14.12 88.68
C LEU A 131 7.04 12.75 88.12
N MET A 132 7.21 11.75 89.00
CA MET A 132 7.52 10.37 88.60
C MET A 132 6.30 9.68 87.97
N ASP A 133 5.10 9.86 88.53
CA ASP A 133 3.85 9.40 87.93
C ASP A 133 3.57 10.10 86.58
N MET A 134 3.96 11.38 86.45
CA MET A 134 3.91 12.09 85.18
C MET A 134 4.91 11.55 84.15
N MET A 135 6.15 11.25 84.56
CA MET A 135 7.15 10.60 83.71
C MET A 135 6.69 9.23 83.24
N GLN A 136 6.01 8.45 84.10
CA GLN A 136 5.41 7.18 83.73
C GLN A 136 4.20 7.37 82.79
N GLY A 137 3.46 8.47 82.96
CA GLY A 137 2.36 8.90 82.09
C GLY A 137 2.78 9.25 80.65
N LEU A 138 4.00 9.72 80.42
CA LEU A 138 4.53 10.06 79.09
C LEU A 138 4.44 8.88 78.12
N GLY A 139 4.81 7.67 78.57
CA GLY A 139 4.77 6.46 77.74
C GLY A 139 3.37 6.10 77.26
N THR A 140 2.32 6.41 78.03
CA THR A 140 0.93 6.18 77.62
C THR A 140 0.45 7.16 76.54
N LYS A 141 1.05 8.36 76.46
CA LYS A 141 0.72 9.36 75.42
C LYS A 141 1.33 9.05 74.05
N PHE A 142 2.37 8.22 74.01
CA PHE A 142 2.92 7.70 72.75
C PHE A 142 2.08 6.56 72.14
N LYS A 143 1.19 5.91 72.92
CA LYS A 143 0.34 4.81 72.44
C LYS A 143 -0.58 5.20 71.29
N THR A 144 -1.09 6.43 71.28
CA THR A 144 -1.95 6.95 70.20
C THR A 144 -1.19 7.04 68.87
N SER A 145 0.08 7.43 68.90
CA SER A 145 0.95 7.41 67.71
C SER A 145 1.27 5.98 67.29
N THR A 146 1.48 5.06 68.24
CA THR A 146 1.69 3.64 67.93
C THR A 146 0.48 3.04 67.21
N TRP A 147 -0.75 3.34 67.65
CA TRP A 147 -1.96 2.92 66.94
C TRP A 147 -2.10 3.57 65.56
N GLY A 148 -1.72 4.84 65.39
CA GLY A 148 -1.72 5.50 64.09
C GLY A 148 -0.77 4.84 63.08
N ILE A 149 0.43 4.46 63.53
CA ILE A 149 1.41 3.73 62.71
C ILE A 149 0.92 2.32 62.39
N ILE A 150 0.36 1.61 63.37
CA ILE A 150 -0.20 0.27 63.15
C ILE A 150 -1.39 0.32 62.18
N ALA A 151 -2.27 1.30 62.31
CA ALA A 151 -3.39 1.51 61.40
C ALA A 151 -2.92 1.86 59.98
N PHE A 152 -1.88 2.69 59.86
CA PHE A 152 -1.22 2.98 58.59
C PHE A 152 -0.69 1.71 57.92
N ILE A 153 0.09 0.90 58.65
CA ILE A 153 0.66 -0.35 58.15
C ILE A 153 -0.44 -1.35 57.79
N ALA A 154 -1.45 -1.50 58.65
CA ALA A 154 -2.57 -2.41 58.42
C ALA A 154 -3.37 -2.05 57.16
N LEU A 155 -3.67 -0.77 56.94
CA LEU A 155 -4.35 -0.32 55.72
C LEU A 155 -3.46 -0.45 54.48
N LYS A 156 -2.16 -0.13 54.56
CA LYS A 156 -1.25 -0.28 53.41
C LYS A 156 -1.04 -1.74 53.01
N LEU A 157 -0.92 -2.64 53.98
CA LEU A 157 -0.89 -4.09 53.72
C LEU A 157 -2.21 -4.58 53.15
N TRP A 158 -3.34 -4.07 53.64
CA TRP A 158 -4.66 -4.41 53.11
C TRP A 158 -4.87 -3.90 51.67
N GLU A 159 -4.45 -2.68 51.37
CA GLU A 159 -4.48 -2.08 50.02
C GLU A 159 -3.64 -2.90 49.03
N SER A 160 -2.40 -3.21 49.41
CA SER A 160 -1.50 -4.05 48.61
C SER A 160 -2.07 -5.46 48.36
N LYS A 161 -2.74 -6.06 49.34
CA LYS A 161 -3.33 -7.40 49.19
C LYS A 161 -4.65 -7.39 48.41
N ASN A 162 -5.46 -6.32 48.52
CA ASN A 162 -6.75 -6.23 47.84
C ASN A 162 -6.60 -5.89 46.34
N GLY A 163 -5.49 -5.23 45.96
CA GLY A 163 -5.08 -5.08 44.55
C GLY A 163 -6.13 -4.43 43.64
N TYR A 164 -6.99 -3.56 44.18
CA TYR A 164 -8.13 -3.02 43.43
C TYR A 164 -7.70 -2.12 42.25
N GLU A 165 -6.53 -1.47 42.34
CA GLU A 165 -5.99 -0.67 41.24
C GLU A 165 -5.57 -1.54 40.05
N GLU A 166 -4.96 -2.70 40.31
CA GLU A 166 -4.58 -3.67 39.27
C GLU A 166 -5.83 -4.28 38.60
N ARG A 167 -6.85 -4.64 39.40
CA ARG A 167 -8.11 -5.15 38.87
C ARG A 167 -8.82 -4.13 37.97
N ARG A 168 -8.86 -2.86 38.39
CA ARG A 168 -9.44 -1.77 37.60
C ARG A 168 -8.66 -1.53 36.30
N LEU A 169 -7.33 -1.55 36.35
CA LEU A 169 -6.48 -1.40 35.17
C LEU A 169 -6.70 -2.54 34.17
N ASN A 170 -6.70 -3.79 34.65
CA ASN A 170 -6.94 -4.96 33.82
C ASN A 170 -8.34 -4.94 33.18
N TRP A 171 -9.36 -4.51 33.94
CA TRP A 171 -10.70 -4.34 33.41
C TRP A 171 -10.75 -3.26 32.32
N CYS A 172 -10.13 -2.10 32.52
CA CYS A 172 -10.06 -1.03 31.52
C CYS A 172 -9.32 -1.51 30.24
N MET A 173 -8.22 -2.24 30.40
CA MET A 173 -7.44 -2.78 29.28
C MET A 173 -8.25 -3.79 28.47
N SER A 174 -8.94 -4.71 29.15
CA SER A 174 -9.81 -5.70 28.51
C SER A 174 -10.99 -5.03 27.77
N LYS A 175 -11.59 -4.00 28.37
CA LYS A 175 -12.70 -3.26 27.76
C LYS A 175 -12.26 -2.45 26.53
N LEU A 176 -11.08 -1.85 26.58
CA LEU A 176 -10.48 -1.13 25.44
C LEU A 176 -10.19 -2.08 24.27
N GLN A 177 -9.60 -3.25 24.56
CA GLN A 177 -9.35 -4.28 23.56
C GLN A 177 -10.64 -4.79 22.90
N HIS A 178 -11.69 -5.03 23.68
CA HIS A 178 -12.98 -5.47 23.15
C HIS A 178 -13.59 -4.43 22.19
N THR A 179 -13.53 -3.14 22.56
CA THR A 179 -14.10 -2.06 21.76
C THR A 179 -13.36 -1.91 20.42
N LEU A 180 -12.03 -1.98 20.44
CA LEU A 180 -11.21 -1.95 19.22
C LEU A 180 -11.46 -3.18 18.32
N HIS A 181 -11.57 -4.37 18.91
CA HIS A 181 -11.84 -5.59 18.14
C HIS A 181 -13.22 -5.58 17.49
N GLU A 182 -14.22 -4.99 18.13
CA GLU A 182 -15.58 -4.89 17.60
C GLU A 182 -15.66 -3.91 16.41
N GLU A 183 -15.01 -2.75 16.50
CA GLU A 183 -14.91 -1.80 15.38
C GLU A 183 -14.14 -2.41 14.19
N HIS A 184 -13.00 -3.06 14.44
CA HIS A 184 -12.24 -3.72 13.38
C HIS A 184 -13.01 -4.89 12.74
N ALA A 185 -13.79 -5.66 13.50
CA ALA A 185 -14.58 -6.76 12.97
C ALA A 185 -15.71 -6.27 12.03
N LEU A 186 -16.34 -5.14 12.35
CA LEU A 186 -17.35 -4.50 11.49
C LEU A 186 -16.75 -3.96 10.19
N GLU A 187 -15.61 -3.28 10.27
CA GLU A 187 -14.90 -2.74 9.10
C GLU A 187 -14.43 -3.86 8.15
N ILE A 188 -13.97 -4.99 8.71
CA ILE A 188 -13.57 -6.17 7.93
C ILE A 188 -14.80 -6.79 7.24
N LYS A 189 -15.94 -6.88 7.94
CA LYS A 189 -17.17 -7.46 7.37
C LYS A 189 -17.71 -6.62 6.20
N GLU A 190 -17.73 -5.30 6.35
CA GLU A 190 -18.16 -4.38 5.29
C GLU A 190 -17.25 -4.47 4.05
N LYS A 191 -15.93 -4.56 4.25
CA LYS A 191 -14.96 -4.76 3.15
C LYS A 191 -15.13 -6.10 2.43
N ILE A 192 -15.52 -7.16 3.16
CA ILE A 192 -15.78 -8.49 2.57
C ILE A 192 -17.08 -8.47 1.74
N GLU A 193 -18.14 -7.85 2.24
CA GLU A 193 -19.42 -7.73 1.52
C GLU A 193 -19.27 -6.89 0.24
N GLN A 194 -18.49 -5.79 0.27
CA GLN A 194 -18.15 -5.02 -0.94
C GLN A 194 -17.39 -5.85 -1.98
N ARG A 195 -16.36 -6.62 -1.56
CA ARG A 195 -15.62 -7.48 -2.51
C ARG A 195 -16.51 -8.56 -3.15
N GLN A 196 -17.44 -9.14 -2.40
CA GLN A 196 -18.38 -10.12 -2.97
C GLN A 196 -19.34 -9.52 -4.00
N GLN A 197 -19.79 -8.27 -3.79
CA GLN A 197 -20.60 -7.57 -4.79
C GLN A 197 -19.81 -7.28 -6.08
N ASP A 198 -18.55 -6.86 -5.96
CA ASP A 198 -17.68 -6.59 -7.11
C ASP A 198 -17.37 -7.86 -7.91
N GLU A 199 -17.12 -8.99 -7.24
CA GLU A 199 -16.92 -10.28 -7.88
C GLU A 199 -18.18 -10.78 -8.60
N THR A 200 -19.35 -10.61 -7.98
CA THR A 200 -20.64 -10.98 -8.58
C THR A 200 -20.94 -10.12 -9.82
N GLY A 201 -20.65 -8.82 -9.77
CA GLY A 201 -20.79 -7.91 -10.90
C GLY A 201 -19.88 -8.28 -12.08
N ARG A 202 -18.63 -8.66 -11.81
CA ARG A 202 -17.68 -9.14 -12.83
C ARG A 202 -18.14 -10.42 -13.50
N ASN A 203 -18.67 -11.38 -12.73
CA ASN A 203 -19.12 -12.66 -13.28
C ASN A 203 -20.32 -12.48 -14.20
N VAL A 204 -21.31 -11.64 -13.82
CA VAL A 204 -22.46 -11.31 -14.68
C VAL A 204 -22.02 -10.60 -15.97
N ALA A 205 -21.03 -9.70 -15.90
CA ALA A 205 -20.49 -9.04 -17.09
C ALA A 205 -19.77 -10.03 -18.02
N THR A 206 -19.08 -11.01 -17.44
CA THR A 206 -18.37 -12.07 -18.18
C THR A 206 -19.36 -13.01 -18.86
N ASP A 207 -20.41 -13.43 -18.17
CA ASP A 207 -21.46 -14.29 -18.73
C ASP A 207 -22.18 -13.60 -19.92
N ARG A 208 -22.47 -12.30 -19.81
CA ARG A 208 -23.05 -11.53 -20.93
C ARG A 208 -22.11 -11.44 -22.14
N LEU A 209 -20.80 -11.31 -21.91
CA LEU A 209 -19.80 -11.33 -22.99
C LEU A 209 -19.73 -12.69 -23.68
N VAL A 210 -19.76 -13.78 -22.90
CA VAL A 210 -19.76 -15.15 -23.43
C VAL A 210 -21.03 -15.41 -24.24
N GLU A 211 -22.20 -14.96 -23.77
CA GLU A 211 -23.46 -15.09 -24.50
C GLU A 211 -23.46 -14.30 -25.81
N ALA A 212 -22.96 -13.05 -25.79
CA ALA A 212 -22.82 -12.23 -26.99
C ALA A 212 -21.84 -12.86 -28.01
N MET A 213 -20.71 -13.39 -27.54
CA MET A 213 -19.75 -14.10 -28.40
C MET A 213 -20.34 -15.39 -28.99
N ALA A 214 -21.14 -16.13 -28.22
CA ALA A 214 -21.80 -17.33 -28.70
C ALA A 214 -22.81 -17.00 -29.82
N GLN A 215 -23.59 -15.93 -29.65
CA GLN A 215 -24.51 -15.44 -30.68
C GLN A 215 -23.78 -15.00 -31.95
N GLN A 216 -22.68 -14.25 -31.81
CA GLN A 216 -21.87 -13.81 -32.94
C GLN A 216 -21.22 -14.99 -33.68
N THR A 217 -20.73 -15.99 -32.94
CA THR A 217 -20.12 -17.21 -33.52
C THR A 217 -21.17 -18.02 -34.29
N ALA A 218 -22.39 -18.11 -33.79
CA ALA A 218 -23.49 -18.79 -34.47
C ALA A 218 -23.88 -18.06 -35.77
N ALA A 219 -23.97 -16.73 -35.75
CA ALA A 219 -24.27 -15.93 -36.94
C ALA A 219 -23.18 -16.08 -38.03
N LEU A 220 -21.90 -15.99 -37.65
CA LEU A 220 -20.77 -16.23 -38.55
C LEU A 220 -20.80 -17.64 -39.15
N ARG A 221 -21.11 -18.66 -38.35
CA ARG A 221 -21.20 -20.05 -38.83
C ARG A 221 -22.30 -20.21 -39.88
N GLU A 222 -23.45 -19.57 -39.68
CA GLU A 222 -24.56 -19.61 -40.64
C GLU A 222 -24.18 -18.91 -41.96
N GLU A 223 -23.51 -17.74 -41.88
CA GLU A 223 -22.99 -17.06 -43.07
C GLU A 223 -21.98 -17.91 -43.84
N PHE A 224 -21.06 -18.61 -43.15
CA PHE A 224 -20.11 -19.53 -43.79
C PHE A 224 -20.81 -20.70 -44.48
N ILE A 225 -21.83 -21.29 -43.85
CA ILE A 225 -22.64 -22.36 -44.46
C ILE A 225 -23.37 -21.84 -45.70
N GLN A 226 -23.93 -20.63 -45.62
CA GLN A 226 -24.66 -20.02 -46.73
C GLN A 226 -23.72 -19.63 -47.90
N GLN A 227 -22.51 -19.18 -47.59
CA GLN A 227 -21.47 -18.92 -48.59
C GLN A 227 -20.99 -20.21 -49.27
N ALA A 228 -20.80 -21.28 -48.49
CA ALA A 228 -20.42 -22.59 -49.02
C ALA A 228 -21.48 -23.14 -49.98
N LYS A 229 -22.77 -23.07 -49.61
CA LYS A 229 -23.89 -23.47 -50.49
C LYS A 229 -23.93 -22.67 -51.78
N ARG A 230 -23.78 -21.33 -51.70
CA ARG A 230 -23.76 -20.47 -52.89
C ARG A 230 -22.58 -20.78 -53.82
N SER A 231 -21.43 -21.14 -53.25
CA SER A 231 -20.26 -21.57 -54.02
C SER A 231 -20.50 -22.90 -54.74
N GLU A 232 -21.14 -23.86 -54.07
CA GLU A 232 -21.50 -25.16 -54.66
C GLU A 232 -22.52 -25.00 -55.78
N GLU A 233 -23.55 -24.17 -55.59
CA GLU A 233 -24.54 -23.83 -56.62
C GLU A 233 -23.90 -23.16 -57.84
N TYR A 234 -22.93 -22.27 -57.62
CA TYR A 234 -22.21 -21.59 -58.70
C TYR A 234 -21.34 -22.56 -59.53
N GLU A 235 -20.62 -23.47 -58.87
CA GLU A 235 -19.84 -24.51 -59.56
C GLU A 235 -20.75 -25.50 -60.31
N ALA A 236 -21.89 -25.89 -59.74
CA ALA A 236 -22.88 -26.72 -60.43
C ALA A 236 -23.44 -26.02 -61.68
N GLN A 237 -23.74 -24.72 -61.59
CA GLN A 237 -24.21 -23.93 -62.74
C GLN A 237 -23.13 -23.81 -63.83
N ARG A 238 -21.87 -23.61 -63.42
CA ARG A 238 -20.72 -23.59 -64.33
C ARG A 238 -20.54 -24.94 -65.02
N HIS A 239 -20.61 -26.05 -64.29
CA HIS A 239 -20.53 -27.40 -64.88
C HIS A 239 -21.67 -27.64 -65.87
N GLN A 240 -22.89 -27.23 -65.54
CA GLN A 240 -24.04 -27.36 -66.44
C GLN A 240 -23.84 -26.55 -67.73
N HIS A 241 -23.31 -25.33 -67.62
CA HIS A 241 -22.98 -24.51 -68.78
C HIS A 241 -21.92 -25.15 -69.67
N HIS A 242 -20.85 -25.72 -69.09
CA HIS A 242 -19.82 -26.45 -69.84
C HIS A 242 -20.39 -27.69 -70.53
N LEU A 243 -21.27 -28.44 -69.87
CA LEU A 243 -21.93 -29.60 -70.48
C LEU A 243 -22.82 -29.21 -71.66
N ASN A 244 -23.58 -28.12 -71.54
CA ASN A 244 -24.39 -27.60 -72.65
C ASN A 244 -23.50 -27.16 -73.83
N ALA A 245 -22.42 -26.43 -73.57
CA ALA A 245 -21.48 -26.02 -74.62
C ALA A 245 -20.82 -27.22 -75.33
N LEU A 246 -20.45 -28.28 -74.58
CA LEU A 246 -19.90 -29.51 -75.15
C LEU A 246 -20.94 -30.24 -76.02
N LYS A 247 -22.22 -30.21 -75.62
CA LYS A 247 -23.31 -30.78 -76.42
C LYS A 247 -23.50 -30.03 -77.73
N ASP A 248 -23.51 -28.71 -77.71
CA ASP A 248 -23.60 -27.89 -78.93
C ASP A 248 -22.44 -28.19 -79.89
N ILE A 249 -21.21 -28.34 -79.36
CA ILE A 249 -20.04 -28.74 -80.15
C ILE A 249 -20.22 -30.14 -80.75
N ALA A 250 -20.79 -31.10 -80.01
CA ALA A 250 -21.06 -32.43 -80.51
C ALA A 250 -22.11 -32.40 -81.65
N ASP A 251 -23.18 -31.61 -81.51
CA ASP A 251 -24.21 -31.44 -82.53
C ASP A 251 -23.66 -30.79 -83.80
N ILE A 252 -22.82 -29.75 -83.67
CA ILE A 252 -22.11 -29.13 -84.80
C ILE A 252 -21.21 -30.15 -85.51
N ASN A 253 -20.49 -30.99 -84.77
CA ASN A 253 -19.64 -32.03 -85.37
C ASN A 253 -20.44 -33.07 -86.16
N VAL A 254 -21.61 -33.48 -85.65
CA VAL A 254 -22.52 -34.38 -86.39
C VAL A 254 -23.03 -33.71 -87.66
N GLN A 255 -23.45 -32.44 -87.59
CA GLN A 255 -23.88 -31.69 -88.78
C GLN A 255 -22.74 -31.57 -89.81
N SER A 256 -21.54 -31.23 -89.36
CA SER A 256 -20.36 -31.14 -90.23
C SER A 256 -20.05 -32.48 -90.90
N ARG A 257 -20.16 -33.60 -90.17
CA ARG A 257 -19.97 -34.94 -90.74
C ARG A 257 -21.01 -35.24 -91.82
N ASN A 258 -22.29 -34.95 -91.57
CA ASN A 258 -23.36 -35.18 -92.53
C ASN A 258 -23.20 -34.31 -93.80
N LEU A 259 -22.76 -33.06 -93.65
CA LEU A 259 -22.46 -32.17 -94.77
C LEU A 259 -21.28 -32.70 -95.60
N LEU A 260 -20.22 -33.19 -94.97
CA LEU A 260 -19.08 -33.80 -95.67
C LEU A 260 -19.46 -35.09 -96.40
N GLU A 261 -20.34 -35.90 -95.82
CA GLU A 261 -20.87 -37.11 -96.46
C GLU A 261 -21.73 -36.75 -97.68
N THR A 262 -22.59 -35.74 -97.55
CA THR A 262 -23.41 -35.22 -98.65
C THR A 262 -22.54 -34.64 -99.78
N TYR A 263 -21.52 -33.86 -99.43
CA TYR A 263 -20.58 -33.28 -100.39
C TYR A 263 -19.81 -34.36 -101.15
N THR A 264 -19.32 -35.38 -100.44
CA THR A 264 -18.61 -36.53 -101.03
C THR A 264 -19.52 -37.25 -102.03
N ARG A 265 -20.77 -37.55 -101.64
CA ARG A 265 -21.75 -38.19 -102.51
C ARG A 265 -22.05 -37.36 -103.75
N ASN A 266 -22.33 -36.07 -103.59
CA ASN A 266 -22.59 -35.17 -104.72
C ASN A 266 -21.38 -35.08 -105.65
N SER A 267 -20.16 -35.12 -105.10
CA SER A 267 -18.93 -35.14 -105.90
C SER A 267 -18.77 -36.43 -106.69
N GLU A 268 -19.11 -37.59 -106.12
CA GLU A 268 -19.14 -38.87 -106.84
C GLU A 268 -20.16 -38.87 -107.98
N GLU A 269 -21.38 -38.37 -107.73
CA GLU A 269 -22.44 -38.24 -108.73
C GLU A 269 -22.01 -37.29 -109.87
N ASN A 270 -21.38 -36.17 -109.53
CA ASN A 270 -20.86 -35.22 -110.52
C ASN A 270 -19.71 -35.82 -111.35
N LEU A 271 -18.83 -36.62 -110.74
CA LEU A 271 -17.74 -37.30 -111.46
C LEU A 271 -18.29 -38.34 -112.46
N ALA A 272 -19.34 -39.06 -112.08
CA ALA A 272 -20.04 -39.99 -112.97
C ALA A 272 -20.71 -39.25 -114.15
N ALA A 273 -21.38 -38.13 -113.87
CA ALA A 273 -21.97 -37.29 -114.91
C ALA A 273 -20.91 -36.73 -115.88
N LEU A 274 -19.74 -36.31 -115.37
CA LEU A 274 -18.62 -35.86 -116.21
C LEU A 274 -18.05 -36.99 -117.08
N GLN A 275 -17.92 -38.20 -116.54
CA GLN A 275 -17.52 -39.38 -117.34
C GLN A 275 -18.53 -39.68 -118.45
N GLN A 276 -19.83 -39.61 -118.16
CA GLN A 276 -20.88 -39.82 -119.14
C GLN A 276 -20.95 -38.71 -120.20
N ALA A 277 -20.68 -37.46 -119.81
CA ALA A 277 -20.52 -36.36 -120.76
C ALA A 277 -19.33 -36.60 -121.69
N ALA A 278 -18.20 -37.09 -121.16
CA ALA A 278 -17.03 -37.42 -121.96
C ALA A 278 -17.28 -38.55 -122.96
N THR A 279 -18.02 -39.61 -122.59
CA THR A 279 -18.41 -40.68 -123.54
C THR A 279 -19.37 -40.16 -124.60
N THR A 280 -20.37 -39.37 -124.21
CA THR A 280 -21.30 -38.73 -125.16
C THR A 280 -20.56 -37.83 -126.15
N MET A 281 -19.57 -37.09 -125.68
CA MET A 281 -18.74 -36.21 -126.49
C MET A 281 -17.82 -37.00 -127.43
N SER A 282 -17.31 -38.16 -127.00
CA SER A 282 -16.58 -39.11 -127.86
C SER A 282 -17.47 -39.64 -129.00
N ASP A 283 -18.69 -40.09 -128.69
CA ASP A 283 -19.68 -40.56 -129.67
C ASP A 283 -20.06 -39.45 -130.66
N ALA A 284 -20.27 -38.23 -130.17
CA ALA A 284 -20.52 -37.06 -131.00
C ALA A 284 -19.34 -36.78 -131.94
N SER A 285 -18.11 -36.88 -131.46
CA SER A 285 -16.91 -36.71 -132.30
C SER A 285 -16.79 -37.78 -133.39
N GLN A 286 -17.23 -39.02 -133.12
CA GLN A 286 -17.32 -40.11 -134.11
C GLN A 286 -18.39 -39.83 -135.16
N LYS A 287 -19.55 -39.31 -134.75
CA LYS A 287 -20.62 -38.86 -135.67
C LYS A 287 -20.19 -37.66 -136.53
N VAL A 288 -19.39 -36.74 -135.98
CA VAL A 288 -18.79 -35.63 -136.74
C VAL A 288 -17.82 -36.17 -137.80
N SER A 289 -17.03 -37.20 -137.50
CA SER A 289 -16.18 -37.89 -138.49
C SER A 289 -17.01 -38.53 -139.63
N GLY A 290 -18.12 -39.19 -139.31
CA GLY A 290 -19.06 -39.71 -140.32
C GLY A 290 -19.78 -38.62 -141.12
N SER A 291 -20.02 -37.46 -140.50
CA SER A 291 -20.59 -36.28 -141.17
C SER A 291 -19.60 -35.63 -142.14
N ALA A 292 -18.29 -35.69 -141.86
CA ALA A 292 -17.24 -35.22 -142.77
C ALA A 292 -17.17 -36.03 -144.08
N ALA A 293 -17.44 -37.35 -144.03
CA ALA A 293 -17.58 -38.20 -145.21
C ALA A 293 -18.87 -37.91 -146.01
N SER A 294 -19.93 -37.48 -145.33
CA SER A 294 -21.18 -37.04 -145.98
C SER A 294 -21.03 -35.64 -146.61
N LEU A 295 -20.18 -34.78 -146.03
CA LEU A 295 -19.89 -33.44 -146.53
C LEU A 295 -19.22 -33.45 -147.92
N GLU A 296 -18.40 -34.46 -148.22
CA GLU A 296 -17.79 -34.69 -149.54
C GLU A 296 -18.87 -34.89 -150.63
N SER A 297 -19.97 -35.55 -150.29
CA SER A 297 -21.14 -35.75 -151.17
C SER A 297 -21.99 -34.46 -151.31
N VAL A 298 -22.11 -33.68 -150.24
CA VAL A 298 -22.83 -32.39 -150.23
C VAL A 298 -22.09 -31.34 -151.06
N VAL A 299 -20.76 -31.32 -151.09
CA VAL A 299 -19.95 -30.34 -151.87
C VAL A 299 -20.19 -30.47 -153.38
N SER A 300 -20.52 -31.66 -153.88
CA SER A 300 -20.94 -31.89 -155.28
C SER A 300 -22.33 -31.29 -155.58
N THR A 301 -23.22 -31.35 -154.59
CA THR A 301 -24.59 -30.79 -154.68
C THR A 301 -24.58 -29.27 -154.53
N LEU A 302 -23.70 -28.74 -153.68
CA LEU A 302 -23.50 -27.33 -153.37
C LEU A 302 -23.11 -26.48 -154.59
N GLY A 303 -22.41 -27.03 -155.59
CA GLY A 303 -22.09 -26.32 -156.83
C GLY A 303 -23.32 -25.93 -157.65
N THR A 304 -24.43 -26.65 -157.48
CA THR A 304 -25.71 -26.39 -158.15
C THR A 304 -26.55 -25.39 -157.35
N ASP A 305 -26.49 -25.46 -156.01
CA ASP A 305 -27.25 -24.58 -155.11
C ASP A 305 -26.61 -23.19 -154.94
N LEU A 306 -25.29 -23.03 -155.16
CA LEU A 306 -24.59 -21.74 -154.98
C LEU A 306 -25.07 -20.64 -155.95
N GLY A 307 -25.65 -21.00 -157.09
CA GLY A 307 -26.30 -20.07 -158.01
C GLY A 307 -27.62 -19.50 -157.44
N VAL A 308 -28.32 -20.27 -156.62
CA VAL A 308 -29.56 -19.88 -155.94
C VAL A 308 -29.24 -19.10 -154.66
N VAL A 309 -28.23 -19.55 -153.90
CA VAL A 309 -27.81 -18.96 -152.62
C VAL A 309 -27.27 -17.53 -152.75
N MET A 310 -26.59 -17.18 -153.85
CA MET A 310 -26.03 -15.82 -154.00
C MET A 310 -27.11 -14.74 -154.15
N THR A 311 -28.34 -15.12 -154.51
CA THR A 311 -29.51 -14.24 -154.50
C THR A 311 -30.08 -14.08 -153.09
N GLU A 312 -29.95 -15.11 -152.25
CA GLU A 312 -30.50 -15.19 -150.90
C GLU A 312 -29.59 -14.57 -149.82
N ILE A 313 -28.27 -14.67 -149.97
CA ILE A 313 -27.27 -14.06 -149.07
C ILE A 313 -27.44 -12.53 -148.98
N LYS A 314 -27.78 -11.89 -150.11
CA LYS A 314 -28.02 -10.43 -150.15
C LYS A 314 -29.22 -10.03 -149.28
N ARG A 315 -30.17 -10.95 -149.06
CA ARG A 315 -31.39 -10.76 -148.26
C ARG A 315 -31.16 -11.04 -146.77
N GLU A 316 -30.45 -12.10 -146.41
CA GLU A 316 -30.20 -12.48 -145.00
C GLU A 316 -29.21 -11.56 -144.26
N LEU A 317 -28.16 -11.06 -144.94
CA LEU A 317 -27.22 -10.12 -144.32
C LEU A 317 -27.91 -8.85 -143.81
N SER A 318 -28.97 -8.42 -144.49
CA SER A 318 -29.78 -7.27 -144.04
C SER A 318 -30.65 -7.60 -142.82
N HIS A 319 -31.04 -8.86 -142.61
CA HIS A 319 -31.81 -9.31 -141.45
C HIS A 319 -30.93 -9.45 -140.20
N VAL A 320 -29.79 -10.13 -140.33
CA VAL A 320 -28.87 -10.40 -139.21
C VAL A 320 -28.30 -9.10 -138.60
N VAL A 321 -27.97 -8.10 -139.42
CA VAL A 321 -27.48 -6.81 -138.93
C VAL A 321 -28.57 -6.07 -138.13
N ASN A 322 -29.83 -6.15 -138.57
CA ASN A 322 -30.94 -5.55 -137.83
C ASN A 322 -31.22 -6.28 -136.50
N GLU A 323 -31.08 -7.60 -136.46
CA GLU A 323 -31.28 -8.41 -135.25
C GLU A 323 -30.14 -8.22 -134.23
N MET A 324 -28.88 -8.18 -134.68
CA MET A 324 -27.73 -7.82 -133.83
C MET A 324 -27.85 -6.41 -133.25
N ASN A 325 -28.35 -5.45 -134.03
CA ASN A 325 -28.53 -4.08 -133.56
C ASN A 325 -29.62 -4.00 -132.48
N ALA A 326 -30.69 -4.80 -132.63
CA ALA A 326 -31.74 -4.92 -131.61
C ALA A 326 -31.22 -5.59 -130.32
N ASP A 327 -30.47 -6.68 -130.43
CA ASP A 327 -29.89 -7.39 -129.27
C ASP A 327 -28.82 -6.58 -128.55
N PHE A 328 -27.96 -5.88 -129.30
CA PHE A 328 -26.97 -4.98 -128.72
C PHE A 328 -27.64 -3.84 -127.96
N THR A 329 -28.67 -3.23 -128.55
CA THR A 329 -29.47 -2.19 -127.89
C THR A 329 -30.12 -2.72 -126.62
N ARG A 330 -30.67 -3.95 -126.65
CA ARG A 330 -31.27 -4.61 -125.48
C ARG A 330 -30.25 -4.87 -124.36
N ASN A 331 -29.05 -5.35 -124.71
CA ASN A 331 -27.99 -5.64 -123.75
C ASN A 331 -27.45 -4.35 -123.10
N VAL A 332 -27.25 -3.29 -123.88
CA VAL A 332 -26.84 -1.97 -123.35
C VAL A 332 -27.92 -1.41 -122.42
N GLN A 333 -29.21 -1.56 -122.76
CA GLN A 333 -30.31 -1.16 -121.89
C GLN A 333 -30.33 -1.98 -120.59
N GLN A 334 -30.20 -3.30 -120.65
CA GLN A 334 -30.13 -4.15 -119.45
C GLN A 334 -28.92 -3.83 -118.56
N MET A 335 -27.78 -3.46 -119.17
CA MET A 335 -26.60 -3.01 -118.42
C MET A 335 -26.85 -1.67 -117.74
N SER A 336 -27.51 -0.73 -118.44
CA SER A 336 -27.94 0.55 -117.86
C SER A 336 -28.87 0.35 -116.67
N ASP A 337 -29.86 -0.54 -116.79
CA ASP A 337 -30.80 -0.83 -115.72
C ASP A 337 -30.09 -1.48 -114.51
N LYS A 338 -29.20 -2.46 -114.73
CA LYS A 338 -28.40 -3.06 -113.65
C LYS A 338 -27.45 -2.08 -112.97
N LEU A 339 -26.87 -1.15 -113.72
CA LEU A 339 -26.01 -0.10 -113.17
C LEU A 339 -26.81 0.90 -112.33
N ALA A 340 -28.02 1.26 -112.78
CA ALA A 340 -28.94 2.09 -112.01
C ALA A 340 -29.35 1.41 -110.70
N ASP A 341 -29.72 0.12 -110.75
CA ASP A 341 -30.09 -0.66 -109.56
C ASP A 341 -28.92 -0.78 -108.57
N SER A 342 -27.71 -1.05 -109.06
CA SER A 342 -26.50 -1.14 -108.23
C SER A 342 -26.16 0.20 -107.57
N THR A 343 -26.34 1.30 -108.29
CA THR A 343 -26.14 2.66 -107.76
C THR A 343 -27.17 2.97 -106.67
N SER A 344 -28.42 2.58 -106.87
CA SER A 344 -29.48 2.72 -105.87
C SER A 344 -29.20 1.90 -104.62
N GLN A 345 -28.74 0.65 -104.76
CA GLN A 345 -28.35 -0.21 -103.63
C GLN A 345 -27.17 0.36 -102.85
N LEU A 346 -26.14 0.88 -103.54
CA LEU A 346 -25.01 1.54 -102.88
C LEU A 346 -25.46 2.78 -102.11
N SER A 347 -26.33 3.61 -102.70
CA SER A 347 -26.88 4.79 -102.03
C SER A 347 -27.65 4.41 -100.75
N ALA A 348 -28.50 3.38 -100.82
CA ALA A 348 -29.23 2.88 -99.65
C ALA A 348 -28.29 2.33 -98.57
N THR A 349 -27.28 1.55 -98.96
CA THR A 349 -26.28 1.01 -98.04
C THR A 349 -25.49 2.12 -97.35
N MET A 350 -25.10 3.17 -98.10
CA MET A 350 -24.37 4.31 -97.54
C MET A 350 -25.22 5.12 -96.58
N SER A 351 -26.50 5.33 -96.89
CA SER A 351 -27.45 5.99 -95.99
C SER A 351 -27.64 5.20 -94.68
N GLN A 352 -27.65 3.87 -94.76
CA GLN A 352 -27.78 3.01 -93.58
C GLN A 352 -26.50 3.00 -92.73
N ILE A 353 -25.32 3.06 -93.37
CA ILE A 353 -24.04 3.25 -92.68
C ILE A 353 -24.00 4.60 -91.97
N GLU A 354 -24.38 5.68 -92.67
CA GLU A 354 -24.46 7.03 -92.10
C GLU A 354 -25.34 7.04 -90.85
N THR A 355 -26.55 6.49 -90.94
CA THR A 355 -27.48 6.39 -89.81
C THR A 355 -26.89 5.60 -88.65
N SER A 356 -26.32 4.42 -88.94
CA SER A 356 -25.77 3.53 -87.91
C SER A 356 -24.55 4.15 -87.19
N LEU A 357 -23.69 4.85 -87.94
CA LEU A 357 -22.55 5.57 -87.36
C LEU A 357 -23.02 6.75 -86.51
N ASN A 358 -24.02 7.49 -86.96
CA ASN A 358 -24.54 8.64 -86.21
C ASN A 358 -25.19 8.19 -84.89
N ASP A 359 -25.95 7.09 -84.92
CA ASP A 359 -26.51 6.45 -83.73
C ASP A 359 -25.42 5.98 -82.76
N ALA A 360 -24.37 5.32 -83.28
CA ALA A 360 -23.27 4.83 -82.46
C ALA A 360 -22.51 5.99 -81.79
N ILE A 361 -22.22 7.06 -82.54
CA ILE A 361 -21.56 8.26 -82.01
C ILE A 361 -22.42 8.92 -80.94
N THR A 362 -23.73 9.05 -81.17
CA THR A 362 -24.66 9.65 -80.21
C THR A 362 -24.70 8.84 -78.90
N ARG A 363 -24.87 7.51 -78.99
CA ARG A 363 -24.86 6.64 -77.80
C ARG A 363 -23.54 6.69 -77.05
N MET A 364 -22.42 6.78 -77.76
CA MET A 364 -21.10 6.87 -77.13
C MET A 364 -20.90 8.23 -76.43
N ASN A 365 -21.37 9.32 -77.04
CA ASN A 365 -21.34 10.66 -76.45
C ASN A 365 -22.21 10.74 -75.18
N ASP A 366 -23.41 10.17 -75.22
CA ASP A 366 -24.31 10.12 -74.07
C ASP A 366 -23.72 9.29 -72.92
N ALA A 367 -23.15 8.12 -73.23
CA ALA A 367 -22.47 7.28 -72.24
C ALA A 367 -21.25 7.98 -71.63
N PHE A 368 -20.44 8.64 -72.45
CA PHE A 368 -19.28 9.39 -71.99
C PHE A 368 -19.68 10.57 -71.09
N SER A 369 -20.65 11.36 -71.50
CA SER A 369 -21.18 12.48 -70.71
C SER A 369 -21.77 12.00 -69.38
N GLY A 370 -22.55 10.92 -69.40
CA GLY A 370 -23.11 10.31 -68.20
C GLY A 370 -22.03 9.79 -67.24
N ASN A 371 -20.98 9.15 -67.76
CA ASN A 371 -19.86 8.67 -66.94
C ASN A 371 -19.04 9.84 -66.35
N MET A 372 -18.77 10.88 -67.13
CA MET A 372 -18.04 12.06 -66.65
C MET A 372 -18.82 12.78 -65.55
N THR A 373 -20.14 12.88 -65.68
CA THR A 373 -21.03 13.46 -64.66
C THR A 373 -20.99 12.65 -63.37
N LYS A 374 -21.17 11.31 -63.45
CA LYS A 374 -21.06 10.43 -62.28
C LYS A 374 -19.70 10.53 -61.60
N MET A 375 -18.62 10.63 -62.38
CA MET A 375 -17.27 10.79 -61.84
C MET A 375 -17.12 12.13 -61.10
N ALA A 376 -17.67 13.22 -61.65
CA ALA A 376 -17.70 14.51 -60.98
C ALA A 376 -18.46 14.45 -59.65
N ASP A 377 -19.66 13.85 -59.63
CA ASP A 377 -20.47 13.67 -58.41
C ASP A 377 -19.72 12.83 -57.36
N GLN A 378 -19.06 11.75 -57.80
CA GLN A 378 -18.27 10.89 -56.91
C GLN A 378 -17.05 11.62 -56.34
N LEU A 379 -16.35 12.42 -57.15
CA LEU A 379 -15.22 13.23 -56.70
C LEU A 379 -15.67 14.33 -55.74
N GLU A 380 -16.81 14.98 -56.00
CA GLU A 380 -17.39 15.99 -55.10
C GLU A 380 -17.76 15.37 -53.76
N SER A 381 -18.45 14.22 -53.77
CA SER A 381 -18.83 13.50 -52.56
C SER A 381 -17.60 13.04 -51.75
N ALA A 382 -16.59 12.45 -52.40
CA ALA A 382 -15.35 12.05 -51.75
C ALA A 382 -14.60 13.25 -51.13
N THR A 383 -14.54 14.37 -51.86
CA THR A 383 -13.92 15.61 -51.38
C THR A 383 -14.67 16.16 -50.16
N SER A 384 -16.00 16.11 -50.16
CA SER A 384 -16.85 16.51 -49.04
C SER A 384 -16.61 15.63 -47.81
N GLN A 385 -16.56 14.29 -47.98
CA GLN A 385 -16.27 13.35 -46.89
C GLN A 385 -14.86 13.54 -46.31
N ILE A 386 -13.86 13.80 -47.15
CA ILE A 386 -12.51 14.12 -46.71
C ILE A 386 -12.52 15.42 -45.89
N SER A 387 -13.22 16.46 -46.36
CA SER A 387 -13.33 17.73 -45.64
C SER A 387 -13.98 17.56 -44.26
N LEU A 388 -15.08 16.80 -44.17
CA LEU A 388 -15.72 16.47 -42.89
C LEU A 388 -14.78 15.71 -41.95
N SER A 389 -14.05 14.72 -42.47
CA SER A 389 -13.10 13.93 -41.69
C SER A 389 -11.94 14.79 -41.17
N VAL A 390 -11.41 15.71 -42.00
CA VAL A 390 -10.37 16.66 -41.61
C VAL A 390 -10.88 17.63 -40.54
N ASN A 391 -12.10 18.14 -40.67
CA ASN A 391 -12.71 19.01 -39.65
C ASN A 391 -12.91 18.29 -38.31
N ASN A 392 -13.42 17.05 -38.33
CA ASN A 392 -13.55 16.23 -37.13
C ASN A 392 -12.20 15.97 -36.47
N MET A 393 -11.19 15.61 -37.26
CA MET A 393 -9.83 15.40 -36.77
C MET A 393 -9.24 16.68 -36.18
N SER A 394 -9.46 17.84 -36.83
CA SER A 394 -9.01 19.13 -36.31
C SER A 394 -9.66 19.47 -34.96
N SER A 395 -10.96 19.24 -34.82
CA SER A 395 -11.68 19.44 -33.56
C SER A 395 -11.18 18.49 -32.46
N GLN A 396 -10.90 17.23 -32.81
CA GLN A 396 -10.40 16.24 -31.86
C GLN A 396 -8.96 16.56 -31.41
N ILE A 397 -8.11 17.07 -32.30
CA ILE A 397 -6.78 17.58 -31.99
C ILE A 397 -6.87 18.78 -31.04
N ASP A 398 -7.76 19.73 -31.30
CA ASP A 398 -7.96 20.91 -30.45
C ASP A 398 -8.41 20.52 -29.03
N SER A 399 -9.37 19.60 -28.92
CA SER A 399 -9.79 19.03 -27.64
C SER A 399 -8.66 18.31 -26.90
N THR A 400 -7.83 17.55 -27.64
CA THR A 400 -6.68 16.84 -27.07
C THR A 400 -5.63 17.82 -26.56
N MET A 401 -5.29 18.85 -27.35
CA MET A 401 -4.32 19.87 -26.94
C MET A 401 -4.82 20.70 -25.77
N THR A 402 -6.12 20.99 -25.69
CA THR A 402 -6.73 21.64 -24.53
C THR A 402 -6.58 20.78 -23.28
N THR A 403 -6.85 19.48 -23.38
CA THR A 403 -6.66 18.53 -22.26
C THR A 403 -5.19 18.43 -21.84
N VAL A 404 -4.27 18.39 -22.81
CA VAL A 404 -2.82 18.38 -22.53
C VAL A 404 -2.43 19.66 -21.78
N LYS A 405 -2.87 20.83 -22.25
CA LYS A 405 -2.62 22.11 -21.59
C LYS A 405 -3.08 22.09 -20.13
N GLU A 406 -4.33 21.69 -19.88
CA GLU A 406 -4.89 21.63 -18.51
C GLU A 406 -4.09 20.68 -17.60
N ARG A 407 -3.73 19.50 -18.11
CA ARG A 407 -2.92 18.54 -17.34
C ARG A 407 -1.51 19.05 -17.06
N THR A 408 -0.89 19.72 -18.03
CA THR A 408 0.44 20.33 -17.85
C THR A 408 0.39 21.46 -16.82
N GLU A 409 -0.65 22.30 -16.84
CA GLU A 409 -0.86 23.35 -15.83
C GLU A 409 -1.08 22.76 -14.43
N ALA A 410 -1.90 21.70 -14.32
CA ALA A 410 -2.12 21.00 -13.05
C ALA A 410 -0.83 20.36 -12.51
N ALA A 411 -0.05 19.70 -13.38
CA ALA A 411 1.24 19.13 -13.01
C ALA A 411 2.22 20.20 -12.54
N ALA A 412 2.30 21.33 -13.23
CA ALA A 412 3.15 22.45 -12.81
C ALA A 412 2.72 23.02 -11.44
N LYS A 413 1.42 23.05 -11.15
CA LYS A 413 0.90 23.46 -9.84
C LYS A 413 1.32 22.49 -8.73
N ILE A 414 1.14 21.19 -8.95
CA ILE A 414 1.57 20.14 -8.01
C ILE A 414 3.08 20.23 -7.78
N GLN A 415 3.87 20.42 -8.84
CA GLN A 415 5.32 20.53 -8.75
C GLN A 415 5.77 21.76 -7.94
N ARG A 416 5.09 22.91 -8.09
CA ARG A 416 5.33 24.07 -7.24
C ARG A 416 4.99 23.79 -5.77
N GLN A 417 3.81 23.23 -5.50
CA GLN A 417 3.38 22.91 -4.14
C GLN A 417 4.35 21.92 -3.46
N ALA A 418 4.78 20.89 -4.17
CA ALA A 418 5.76 19.93 -3.66
C ALA A 418 7.12 20.58 -3.37
N MET A 419 7.55 21.56 -4.17
CA MET A 419 8.77 22.32 -3.89
C MET A 419 8.62 23.26 -2.70
N ASP A 420 7.45 23.86 -2.50
CA ASP A 420 7.16 24.69 -1.34
C ASP A 420 7.18 23.85 -0.05
N GLU A 421 6.48 22.70 -0.03
CA GLU A 421 6.49 21.74 1.08
C GLU A 421 7.89 21.18 1.36
N PHE A 422 8.66 20.87 0.31
CA PHE A 422 10.05 20.44 0.43
C PHE A 422 10.93 21.54 1.03
N SER A 423 10.73 22.79 0.62
CA SER A 423 11.46 23.93 1.18
C SER A 423 11.16 24.11 2.66
N GLU A 424 9.88 24.06 3.05
CA GLU A 424 9.44 24.18 4.45
C GLU A 424 9.99 23.05 5.34
N THR A 425 9.92 21.81 4.86
CA THR A 425 10.50 20.66 5.57
C THR A 425 12.01 20.76 5.67
N SER A 426 12.71 21.25 4.62
CA SER A 426 14.15 21.51 4.66
C SER A 426 14.53 22.59 5.68
N MET A 427 13.79 23.70 5.73
CA MET A 427 14.00 24.76 6.74
C MET A 427 13.78 24.23 8.16
N THR A 428 12.71 23.45 8.37
CA THR A 428 12.40 22.84 9.67
C THR A 428 13.49 21.85 10.10
N LEU A 429 13.93 20.98 9.19
CA LEU A 429 15.00 20.04 9.44
C LEU A 429 16.29 20.78 9.80
N ASN A 430 16.65 21.84 9.06
CA ASN A 430 17.84 22.64 9.33
C ASN A 430 17.78 23.32 10.71
N ALA A 431 16.61 23.83 11.10
CA ALA A 431 16.38 24.39 12.43
C ALA A 431 16.55 23.32 13.53
N LYS A 432 16.01 22.11 13.31
CA LYS A 432 16.18 20.98 14.24
C LYS A 432 17.63 20.52 14.34
N VAL A 433 18.35 20.43 13.23
CA VAL A 433 19.78 20.09 13.20
C VAL A 433 20.59 21.12 13.98
N THR A 434 20.33 22.42 13.77
CA THR A 434 21.01 23.49 14.53
C THR A 434 20.73 23.37 16.03
N SER A 435 19.47 23.16 16.42
CA SER A 435 19.11 22.94 17.82
C SER A 435 19.80 21.71 18.42
N MET A 436 19.93 20.63 17.64
CA MET A 436 20.61 19.40 18.05
C MET A 436 22.12 19.64 18.22
N THR A 437 22.75 20.38 17.30
CA THR A 437 24.17 20.77 17.39
C THR A 437 24.43 21.60 18.65
N THR A 438 23.60 22.61 18.93
CA THR A 438 23.72 23.43 20.15
C THR A 438 23.50 22.61 21.42
N TYR A 439 22.58 21.65 21.39
CA TYR A 439 22.37 20.73 22.50
C TYR A 439 23.60 19.84 22.73
N ILE A 440 24.17 19.27 21.66
CA ILE A 440 25.39 18.46 21.73
C ILE A 440 26.56 19.29 22.28
N GLU A 441 26.80 20.50 21.77
CA GLU A 441 27.86 21.38 22.29
C GLU A 441 27.70 21.65 23.79
N ARG A 442 26.46 21.88 24.24
CA ARG A 442 26.15 22.09 25.66
C ARG A 442 26.43 20.84 26.48
N VAL A 443 25.96 19.68 26.05
CA VAL A 443 26.20 18.40 26.72
C VAL A 443 27.69 18.10 26.77
N THR A 444 28.43 18.31 25.69
CA THR A 444 29.89 18.15 25.66
C THR A 444 30.57 19.08 26.67
N LYS A 445 30.13 20.34 26.78
CA LYS A 445 30.64 21.30 27.77
C LYS A 445 30.32 20.89 29.20
N GLU A 446 29.08 20.46 29.47
CA GLU A 446 28.66 19.99 30.79
C GLU A 446 29.40 18.72 31.20
N ILE A 447 29.60 17.78 30.28
CA ILE A 447 30.41 16.57 30.49
C ILE A 447 31.86 16.96 30.80
N ALA A 448 32.48 17.83 30.00
CA ALA A 448 33.86 18.27 30.24
C ALA A 448 34.00 18.96 31.62
N SER A 449 33.04 19.81 31.98
CA SER A 449 33.00 20.46 33.29
C SER A 449 32.78 19.45 34.43
N GLY A 450 31.91 18.46 34.22
CA GLY A 450 31.67 17.37 35.16
C GLY A 450 32.91 16.51 35.38
N LEU A 451 33.61 16.14 34.31
CA LEU A 451 34.89 15.42 34.40
C LEU A 451 35.95 16.25 35.14
N ALA A 452 36.03 17.56 34.90
CA ALA A 452 36.95 18.43 35.62
C ALA A 452 36.62 18.48 37.13
N ALA A 453 35.34 18.57 37.49
CA ALA A 453 34.90 18.54 38.88
C ALA A 453 35.18 17.19 39.56
N VAL A 454 34.97 16.08 38.85
CA VAL A 454 35.31 14.73 39.34
C VAL A 454 36.82 14.59 39.51
N SER A 455 37.63 15.08 38.56
CA SER A 455 39.09 15.06 38.65
C SER A 455 39.60 15.86 39.85
N GLU A 456 39.07 17.06 40.08
CA GLU A 456 39.40 17.88 41.26
C GLU A 456 38.96 17.20 42.57
N GLY A 457 37.78 16.57 42.57
CA GLY A 457 37.31 15.76 43.70
C GLY A 457 38.24 14.58 43.99
N ASN A 458 38.71 13.89 42.95
CA ASN A 458 39.65 12.78 43.06
C ASN A 458 41.01 13.25 43.61
N ARG A 459 41.49 14.42 43.17
CA ARG A 459 42.73 15.03 43.66
C ARG A 459 42.64 15.43 45.14
N LYS A 460 41.48 15.93 45.58
CA LYS A 460 41.22 16.20 47.01
C LYS A 460 41.16 14.90 47.83
N MET A 461 40.54 13.85 47.30
CA MET A 461 40.50 12.54 47.95
C MET A 461 41.92 11.98 48.14
N GLU A 462 42.76 12.04 47.11
CA GLU A 462 44.17 11.63 47.20
C GLU A 462 44.94 12.42 48.27
N PHE A 463 44.70 13.73 48.37
CA PHE A 463 45.27 14.56 49.44
C PHE A 463 44.79 14.15 50.85
N TYR A 464 43.50 13.82 51.01
CA TYR A 464 42.98 13.36 52.30
C TYR A 464 43.55 11.99 52.69
N ILE A 465 43.65 11.06 51.74
CA ILE A 465 44.29 9.75 51.95
C ILE A 465 45.74 9.94 52.41
N LYS A 466 46.49 10.81 51.73
CA LYS A 466 47.88 11.11 52.13
C LYS A 466 47.98 11.68 53.53
N ARG A 467 47.14 12.68 53.86
CA ARG A 467 47.12 13.30 55.19
C ARG A 467 46.69 12.32 56.29
N PHE A 468 45.79 11.40 55.97
CA PHE A 468 45.38 10.34 56.88
C PHE A 468 46.53 9.37 57.14
N ASN A 469 47.25 8.94 56.10
CA ASN A 469 48.44 8.10 56.23
C ASN A 469 49.56 8.78 57.03
N ASP A 470 49.85 10.05 56.76
CA ASP A 470 50.86 10.82 57.50
C ASP A 470 50.50 10.90 59.00
N ALA A 471 49.22 11.08 59.35
CA ALA A 471 48.76 11.08 60.74
C ALA A 471 48.88 9.70 61.41
N PHE A 472 48.62 8.62 60.66
CA PHE A 472 48.80 7.25 61.12
C PHE A 472 50.27 6.91 61.37
N ASP A 473 51.18 7.33 60.49
CA ASP A 473 52.62 7.12 60.68
C ASP A 473 53.12 7.87 61.93
N VAL A 474 52.64 9.10 62.19
CA VAL A 474 52.93 9.81 63.44
C VAL A 474 52.42 9.05 64.67
N LEU A 475 51.18 8.53 64.65
CA LEU A 475 50.66 7.68 65.71
C LEU A 475 51.47 6.38 65.89
N GLY A 476 52.00 5.81 64.81
CA GLY A 476 52.87 4.63 64.84
C GLY A 476 54.21 4.85 65.56
N THR A 477 54.72 6.08 65.60
CA THR A 477 55.96 6.43 66.32
C THR A 477 55.77 6.73 67.81
N LEU A 478 54.53 6.98 68.25
CA LEU A 478 54.17 7.26 69.64
C LEU A 478 54.75 6.24 70.64
N PRO A 479 54.70 4.91 70.40
CA PRO A 479 55.22 3.92 71.33
C PRO A 479 56.75 3.98 71.49
N GLU A 480 57.49 4.33 70.44
CA GLU A 480 58.95 4.49 70.52
C GLU A 480 59.30 5.71 71.37
N THR A 481 58.60 6.84 71.19
CA THR A 481 58.77 8.03 72.05
C THR A 481 58.43 7.74 73.52
N VAL A 482 57.33 7.03 73.80
CA VAL A 482 56.95 6.68 75.18
C VAL A 482 57.96 5.71 75.81
N THR A 483 58.50 4.78 75.02
CA THR A 483 59.58 3.86 75.48
C THR A 483 60.87 4.64 75.77
N GLY A 484 61.23 5.60 74.92
CA GLY A 484 62.36 6.51 75.13
C GLY A 484 62.21 7.31 76.43
N MET A 485 61.05 7.95 76.62
CA MET A 485 60.72 8.68 77.84
C MET A 485 60.80 7.79 79.09
N THR A 486 60.29 6.56 79.02
CA THR A 486 60.35 5.61 80.15
C THR A 486 61.79 5.24 80.52
N THR A 487 62.65 5.12 79.50
CA THR A 487 64.07 4.80 79.68
C THR A 487 64.80 5.95 80.37
N GLU A 488 64.59 7.19 79.90
CA GLU A 488 65.14 8.40 80.53
C GLU A 488 64.62 8.60 81.96
N LEU A 489 63.31 8.40 82.20
CA LEU A 489 62.73 8.48 83.55
C LEU A 489 63.29 7.40 84.48
N SER A 490 63.55 6.18 83.99
CA SER A 490 64.19 5.14 84.80
C SER A 490 65.64 5.51 85.18
N ALA A 491 66.38 6.17 84.29
CA ALA A 491 67.73 6.65 84.57
C ALA A 491 67.71 7.79 85.60
N LEU A 492 66.72 8.69 85.48
CA LEU A 492 66.49 9.79 86.41
C LEU A 492 66.06 9.27 87.79
N CYS A 493 65.21 8.23 87.84
CA CYS A 493 64.83 7.55 89.07
C CYS A 493 66.03 6.88 89.76
N LYS A 494 66.95 6.25 89.01
CA LYS A 494 68.19 5.68 89.58
C LYS A 494 69.11 6.77 90.15
N LEU A 495 69.21 7.92 89.50
CA LEU A 495 69.97 9.07 90.00
C LEU A 495 69.35 9.66 91.28
N MET A 496 68.03 9.78 91.33
CA MET A 496 67.31 10.23 92.53
C MET A 496 67.43 9.24 93.69
N ASP A 497 67.38 7.92 93.45
CA ASP A 497 67.55 6.90 94.49
C ASP A 497 68.96 6.96 95.12
N ALA A 498 69.98 7.29 94.32
CA ALA A 498 71.34 7.54 94.78
C ALA A 498 71.46 8.82 95.64
N GLN A 499 70.72 9.89 95.31
CA GLN A 499 70.72 11.15 96.07
C GLN A 499 69.90 11.06 97.38
N VAL A 500 68.72 10.44 97.35
CA VAL A 500 67.82 10.33 98.52
C VAL A 500 68.44 9.45 99.62
N SER A 501 69.33 8.52 99.26
CA SER A 501 70.09 7.70 100.20
C SER A 501 71.09 8.47 101.07
N ALA A 502 71.36 9.75 100.79
CA ALA A 502 72.37 10.56 101.50
C ALA A 502 71.81 11.63 102.47
N GLN A 503 70.50 11.93 102.47
CA GLN A 503 70.00 13.16 103.14
C GLN A 503 68.66 13.09 103.92
N HIS A 504 67.97 11.95 104.01
CA HIS A 504 66.63 11.89 104.63
C HIS A 504 66.43 10.82 105.71
N THR A 505 65.53 11.11 106.66
CA THR A 505 65.06 10.20 107.73
C THR A 505 64.29 8.98 107.17
N PRO A 506 64.31 7.81 107.85
CA PRO A 506 63.85 6.53 107.29
C PRO A 506 62.35 6.47 106.90
N ASP A 507 61.50 7.34 107.43
CA ASP A 507 60.05 7.35 107.15
C ASP A 507 59.69 8.15 105.87
N GLU A 508 60.40 9.24 105.59
CA GLU A 508 60.25 10.04 104.36
C GLU A 508 60.76 9.27 103.13
N ARG A 509 61.84 8.48 103.31
CA ARG A 509 62.41 7.61 102.26
C ARG A 509 61.40 6.59 101.75
N LYS A 510 60.59 6.00 102.63
CA LYS A 510 59.58 5.00 102.26
C LYS A 510 58.47 5.58 101.40
N THR A 511 58.07 6.81 101.68
CA THR A 511 56.98 7.50 100.96
C THR A 511 57.42 7.92 99.56
N VAL A 512 58.64 8.48 99.43
CA VAL A 512 59.22 8.86 98.13
C VAL A 512 59.47 7.62 97.26
N MET A 513 60.02 6.54 97.83
CA MET A 513 60.31 5.33 97.08
C MET A 513 59.03 4.62 96.62
N LYS A 514 57.95 4.67 97.42
CA LYS A 514 56.63 4.18 97.01
C LYS A 514 56.05 5.00 95.85
N ALA A 515 56.11 6.33 95.91
CA ALA A 515 55.66 7.19 94.83
C ALA A 515 56.46 6.96 93.52
N MET A 516 57.78 6.75 93.61
CA MET A 516 58.61 6.42 92.45
C MET A 516 58.27 5.06 91.84
N MET A 517 58.02 4.04 92.67
CA MET A 517 57.58 2.73 92.18
C MET A 517 56.19 2.80 91.53
N ASP A 518 55.27 3.61 92.07
CA ASP A 518 53.94 3.81 91.49
C ASP A 518 54.03 4.55 90.15
N ILE A 519 54.90 5.57 90.01
CA ILE A 519 55.18 6.25 88.74
C ILE A 519 55.78 5.26 87.72
N GLN A 520 56.75 4.46 88.14
CA GLN A 520 57.39 3.48 87.25
C GLN A 520 56.39 2.40 86.80
N ARG A 521 55.50 1.95 87.69
CA ARG A 521 54.44 0.98 87.36
C ARG A 521 53.42 1.57 86.39
N ASN A 522 52.97 2.80 86.62
CA ASN A 522 52.03 3.49 85.74
C ASN A 522 52.64 3.72 84.34
N MET A 523 53.92 4.10 84.25
CA MET A 523 54.62 4.23 82.97
C MET A 523 54.76 2.90 82.24
N THR A 524 55.05 1.80 82.95
CA THR A 524 55.12 0.46 82.33
C THR A 524 53.76 0.02 81.79
N THR A 525 52.69 0.37 82.49
CA THR A 525 51.31 0.10 82.05
C THR A 525 50.99 0.92 80.79
N LEU A 526 51.37 2.20 80.78
CA LEU A 526 51.19 3.10 79.64
C LEU A 526 51.95 2.63 78.39
N VAL A 527 53.16 2.08 78.54
CA VAL A 527 53.93 1.45 77.45
C VAL A 527 53.20 0.22 76.91
N THR A 528 52.64 -0.61 77.79
CA THR A 528 51.93 -1.82 77.40
C THR A 528 50.65 -1.48 76.62
N ASP A 529 49.90 -0.48 77.09
CA ASP A 529 48.71 0.02 76.40
C ASP A 529 49.09 0.65 75.05
N ALA A 530 50.14 1.46 74.99
CA ALA A 530 50.63 2.04 73.74
C ALA A 530 51.05 0.97 72.71
N GLN A 531 51.68 -0.13 73.14
CA GLN A 531 52.02 -1.25 72.28
C GLN A 531 50.77 -2.04 71.84
N HIS A 532 49.76 -2.17 72.70
CA HIS A 532 48.50 -2.79 72.33
C HIS A 532 47.77 -2.00 71.24
N TYR A 533 47.70 -0.68 71.39
CA TYR A 533 47.13 0.22 70.36
C TYR A 533 47.93 0.19 69.06
N ARG A 534 49.27 0.06 69.10
CA ARG A 534 50.09 -0.14 67.89
C ARG A 534 49.69 -1.40 67.11
N ARG A 535 49.47 -2.52 67.79
CA ARG A 535 49.06 -3.78 67.13
C ARG A 535 47.66 -3.69 66.53
N LEU A 536 46.73 -3.00 67.19
CA LEU A 536 45.39 -2.74 66.65
C LEU A 536 45.46 -1.88 65.37
N LEU A 537 46.28 -0.82 65.39
CA LEU A 537 46.51 0.04 64.22
C LEU A 537 47.19 -0.73 63.06
N GLU A 538 48.14 -1.61 63.36
CA GLU A 538 48.79 -2.45 62.35
C GLU A 538 47.82 -3.50 61.76
N SER A 539 46.86 -4.02 62.53
CA SER A 539 45.84 -4.93 61.98
C SER A 539 44.83 -4.24 61.08
N GLU A 540 44.36 -3.04 61.43
CA GLU A 540 43.41 -2.30 60.58
C GLU A 540 44.06 -1.82 59.28
N ARG A 541 45.37 -1.55 59.27
CA ARG A 541 46.13 -1.17 58.06
C ARG A 541 46.31 -2.31 57.05
N VAL A 542 46.15 -3.58 57.45
CA VAL A 542 46.27 -4.74 56.55
C VAL A 542 44.91 -5.14 55.92
N GLU A 543 43.79 -4.72 56.53
CA GLU A 543 42.44 -4.98 56.00
C GLU A 543 41.89 -3.88 55.07
N ALA A 544 42.50 -2.69 55.06
CA ALA A 544 42.18 -1.58 54.16
C ALA A 544 43.15 -1.53 52.96
#